data_AF-A0A6P3UQW6-F1
#
_entry.id   AF-A0A6P3UQW6-F1
#
_cell.length_a   1.000
_cell.length_b   1.000
_cell.length_c   1.000
_cell.angle_alpha   90.00
_cell.angle_beta   90.00
_cell.angle_gamma   90.00
#
_symmetry.space_group_name_H-M   'P 1'
#
loop_
_entity.id
_entity.type
_entity.pdbx_description
1 polymer ?
#
loop_
_entity_poly.entity_id
_entity_poly.type
_entity_poly.pdbx_seq_one_letter_code
_entity_poly.pdbx_strand_id
1 'polypeptide(L)'
;MRIAVEGCAHGELDIIYETIQEIEKVNGKKIDLLICCGDFQATRNLSDLKCMAISDKYKDMRTFYKYYSGEKVAPVLTIFIGGNHEASNYLQELPYGGWVAPNIYYLGYASVITIGGIRIAGLSGIYKSQHWMQGHHEKPPYTENTIRSVYHIRNLEIFRLKQLTGNIDIFLSHDWPSGITKYGNENVLLKEKPFFKNDIKNNVLGSPPSMELLEHHYPSYWFSAHLHCKFAALVNEKGGTRVTKFLALDKCLPKRKFLQVLEIKHNSDLPLKLHYDLEWLTILYLTNHLLSVKSGIHYMPGQYGNTRWVFTPTVEEKAMVLKKFNCDLEIPLNFTQTVKSYNPDCTDVSVVSPQLILNSQTTQFCDTLGIDDPSVLLLLIQNSHEISISFDEDNVLSSTFDGKLASDSFNPTSPLNLSPKSNNEEQESEISSSKDTTNESLNNLSSAVNHDCTGDGDNHFIQIEPNCKKFKRRNYSIYSNTL
;
A
#
# COMPACT_ATOMS: atom_id res chain seq x y z
N MET A 1 23.39 -4.93 12.01
CA MET A 1 22.41 -5.85 11.44
C MET A 1 22.76 -6.10 9.99
N ARG A 2 22.78 -7.36 9.57
CA ARG A 2 23.02 -7.78 8.18
C ARG A 2 21.68 -8.05 7.52
N ILE A 3 21.29 -7.16 6.61
CA ILE A 3 19.95 -7.13 6.01
C ILE A 3 20.06 -7.52 4.55
N ALA A 4 19.31 -8.54 4.13
CA ALA A 4 19.10 -8.85 2.72
C ALA A 4 17.91 -8.03 2.21
N VAL A 5 18.09 -7.33 1.10
CA VAL A 5 17.03 -6.61 0.40
C VAL A 5 16.74 -7.34 -0.90
N GLU A 6 15.47 -7.58 -1.18
CA GLU A 6 14.94 -8.29 -2.32
C GLU A 6 13.99 -7.38 -3.11
N GLY A 7 14.04 -7.48 -4.44
CA GLY A 7 13.22 -6.70 -5.38
C GLY A 7 11.78 -7.19 -5.46
N CYS A 8 11.43 -7.86 -6.57
CA CYS A 8 10.12 -8.52 -6.75
C CYS A 8 10.25 -10.03 -6.59
N ALA A 9 9.56 -10.61 -5.59
CA ALA A 9 9.72 -12.02 -5.25
C ALA A 9 8.96 -12.95 -6.21
N HIS A 10 7.77 -12.56 -6.67
CA HIS A 10 6.84 -13.36 -7.47
C HIS A 10 6.64 -14.80 -6.95
N GLY A 11 6.57 -14.95 -5.62
CA GLY A 11 6.37 -16.25 -4.97
C GLY A 11 7.56 -17.20 -4.99
N GLU A 12 8.74 -16.79 -5.49
CA GLU A 12 9.98 -17.58 -5.55
C GLU A 12 10.71 -17.66 -4.20
N LEU A 13 9.95 -17.85 -3.11
CA LEU A 13 10.47 -17.80 -1.74
C LEU A 13 11.54 -18.86 -1.48
N ASP A 14 11.35 -20.06 -2.01
CA ASP A 14 12.33 -21.14 -1.90
C ASP A 14 13.68 -20.71 -2.49
N ILE A 15 13.70 -20.13 -3.70
CA ILE A 15 14.93 -19.66 -4.35
C ILE A 15 15.57 -18.52 -3.55
N ILE A 16 14.77 -17.58 -3.04
CA ILE A 16 15.26 -16.45 -2.25
C ILE A 16 15.93 -16.95 -0.97
N TYR A 17 15.27 -17.85 -0.22
CA TYR A 17 15.81 -18.40 1.01
C TYR A 17 17.03 -19.30 0.79
N GLU A 18 17.04 -20.13 -0.25
CA GLU A 18 18.21 -20.93 -0.64
C GLU A 18 19.40 -20.03 -1.01
N THR A 19 19.15 -18.93 -1.73
CA THR A 19 20.18 -17.94 -2.06
C THR A 19 20.75 -17.29 -0.81
N ILE A 20 19.91 -16.93 0.16
CA ILE A 20 20.34 -16.38 1.45
C ILE A 20 21.21 -17.40 2.20
N GLN A 21 20.78 -18.65 2.30
CA GLN A 21 21.53 -19.70 2.97
C GLN A 21 22.91 -19.94 2.33
N GLU A 22 23.00 -19.90 1.00
CA GLU A 22 24.30 -20.01 0.31
C GLU A 22 25.19 -18.80 0.60
N ILE A 23 24.64 -17.57 0.63
CA ILE A 23 25.38 -16.37 1.04
C ILE A 23 25.87 -16.49 2.48
N GLU A 24 25.06 -17.02 3.39
CA GLU A 24 25.46 -17.24 4.79
C GLU A 24 26.62 -18.24 4.89
N LYS A 25 26.54 -19.34 4.13
CA LYS A 25 27.55 -20.39 4.08
C LYS A 25 28.87 -19.89 3.52
N VAL A 26 28.84 -19.13 2.41
CA VAL A 26 30.05 -18.57 1.77
C VAL A 26 30.70 -17.50 2.65
N ASN A 27 29.91 -16.64 3.28
CA ASN A 27 30.43 -15.52 4.07
C ASN A 27 30.69 -15.86 5.54
N GLY A 28 30.21 -17.00 6.03
CA GLY A 28 30.31 -17.40 7.45
C GLY A 28 29.57 -16.48 8.41
N LYS A 29 28.56 -15.73 7.94
CA LYS A 29 27.77 -14.77 8.73
C LYS A 29 26.28 -14.95 8.44
N LYS A 30 25.44 -14.88 9.47
CA LYS A 30 23.99 -14.93 9.34
C LYS A 30 23.40 -13.64 8.76
N ILE A 31 22.28 -13.76 8.05
CA ILE A 31 21.40 -12.66 7.69
C ILE A 31 20.37 -12.54 8.81
N ASP A 32 20.21 -11.32 9.32
CA ASP A 32 19.34 -11.03 10.46
C ASP A 32 17.89 -10.74 10.02
N LEU A 33 17.73 -10.15 8.83
CA LEU A 33 16.45 -9.69 8.28
C LEU A 33 16.46 -9.78 6.75
N LEU A 34 15.36 -10.27 6.18
CA LEU A 34 15.02 -10.13 4.78
C LEU A 34 13.94 -9.06 4.61
N ILE A 35 14.14 -8.13 3.68
CA ILE A 35 13.17 -7.11 3.27
C ILE A 35 12.80 -7.36 1.80
N CYS A 36 11.53 -7.68 1.53
CA CYS A 36 11.00 -7.80 0.17
C CYS A 36 10.23 -6.53 -0.21
N CYS A 37 10.58 -5.93 -1.35
CA CYS A 37 10.03 -4.64 -1.79
C CYS A 37 8.71 -4.77 -2.57
N GLY A 38 8.05 -5.93 -2.52
CA GLY A 38 6.72 -6.17 -3.08
C GLY A 38 6.68 -7.23 -4.16
N ASP A 39 5.51 -7.39 -4.78
CA ASP A 39 5.17 -8.55 -5.60
C ASP A 39 5.54 -9.85 -4.86
N PHE A 40 5.22 -9.91 -3.56
CA PHE A 40 5.59 -11.01 -2.69
C PHE A 40 4.84 -12.29 -3.05
N GLN A 41 3.57 -12.13 -3.47
CA GLN A 41 2.67 -13.19 -3.89
C GLN A 41 2.32 -14.16 -2.76
N ALA A 42 1.71 -13.62 -1.68
CA ALA A 42 1.25 -14.38 -0.51
C ALA A 42 0.01 -15.27 -0.78
N THR A 43 0.00 -16.08 -1.84
CA THR A 43 -1.14 -16.92 -2.21
C THR A 43 -1.26 -18.17 -1.32
N ARG A 44 -2.34 -18.28 -0.54
CA ARG A 44 -2.59 -19.42 0.36
C ARG A 44 -3.28 -20.57 -0.34
N ASN A 45 -4.17 -20.27 -1.30
CA ASN A 45 -4.92 -21.25 -2.09
C ASN A 45 -5.33 -20.73 -3.49
N LEU A 46 -6.06 -21.55 -4.25
CA LEU A 46 -6.54 -21.19 -5.59
C LEU A 46 -7.58 -20.05 -5.61
N SER A 47 -8.27 -19.80 -4.50
CA SER A 47 -9.19 -18.66 -4.36
C SER A 47 -8.41 -17.34 -4.30
N ASP A 48 -7.32 -17.30 -3.53
CA ASP A 48 -6.40 -16.16 -3.51
C ASP A 48 -5.75 -15.92 -4.89
N LEU A 49 -5.39 -16.99 -5.59
CA LEU A 49 -4.79 -16.90 -6.93
C LEU A 49 -5.74 -16.21 -7.94
N LYS A 50 -7.06 -16.37 -7.77
CA LYS A 50 -8.07 -15.62 -8.57
C LYS A 50 -8.12 -14.13 -8.23
N CYS A 51 -7.66 -13.73 -7.04
CA CYS A 51 -7.63 -12.34 -6.58
C CYS A 51 -6.34 -11.59 -6.97
N MET A 52 -5.47 -12.23 -7.74
CA MET A 52 -4.26 -11.61 -8.27
C MET A 52 -4.54 -11.01 -9.66
N ALA A 53 -4.17 -9.74 -9.83
CA ALA A 53 -4.35 -9.01 -11.08
C ALA A 53 -3.27 -9.38 -12.11
N ILE A 54 -3.34 -10.61 -12.60
CA ILE A 54 -2.49 -11.13 -13.67
C ILE A 54 -3.34 -11.96 -14.64
N SER A 55 -2.94 -12.00 -15.91
CA SER A 55 -3.60 -12.87 -16.89
C SER A 55 -3.53 -14.34 -16.45
N ASP A 56 -4.62 -15.08 -16.64
CA ASP A 56 -4.75 -16.46 -16.15
C ASP A 56 -3.63 -17.40 -16.62
N LYS A 57 -3.08 -17.19 -17.83
CA LYS A 57 -1.96 -17.98 -18.37
C LYS A 57 -0.65 -17.85 -17.57
N TYR A 58 -0.52 -16.82 -16.73
CA TYR A 58 0.67 -16.56 -15.92
C TYR A 58 0.42 -16.79 -14.42
N LYS A 59 -0.80 -17.18 -14.02
CA LYS A 59 -1.10 -17.51 -12.62
C LYS A 59 -0.40 -18.80 -12.25
N ASP A 60 0.38 -18.75 -11.19
CA ASP A 60 1.07 -19.89 -10.59
C ASP A 60 0.91 -19.82 -9.08
N MET A 61 0.59 -20.95 -8.45
CA MET A 61 0.40 -21.07 -7.00
C MET A 61 1.71 -20.86 -6.21
N ARG A 62 2.86 -21.07 -6.86
CA ARG A 62 4.20 -20.94 -6.29
C ARG A 62 4.33 -21.66 -4.94
N THR A 63 5.05 -21.09 -3.98
CA THR A 63 5.47 -21.82 -2.77
C THR A 63 4.99 -21.23 -1.46
N PHE A 64 4.37 -20.03 -1.46
CA PHE A 64 3.94 -19.37 -0.22
C PHE A 64 2.99 -20.23 0.63
N TYR A 65 2.08 -20.98 0.00
CA TYR A 65 1.13 -21.84 0.72
C TYR A 65 1.81 -22.84 1.66
N LYS A 66 3.06 -23.23 1.39
CA LYS A 66 3.86 -24.14 2.24
C LYS A 66 4.30 -23.47 3.54
N TYR A 67 4.63 -22.18 3.47
CA TYR A 67 4.98 -21.37 4.63
C TYR A 67 3.73 -21.06 5.46
N TYR A 68 2.63 -20.75 4.79
CA TYR A 68 1.34 -20.54 5.42
C TYR A 68 0.81 -21.82 6.09
N SER A 69 0.95 -22.99 5.45
CA SER A 69 0.49 -24.29 5.97
C SER A 69 1.32 -24.81 7.16
N GLY A 70 2.57 -24.34 7.29
CA GLY A 70 3.55 -24.88 8.24
C GLY A 70 4.37 -26.05 7.69
N GLU A 71 4.21 -26.43 6.41
CA GLU A 71 5.11 -27.38 5.73
C GLU A 71 6.55 -26.86 5.72
N LYS A 72 6.71 -25.54 5.59
CA LYS A 72 7.99 -24.85 5.67
C LYS A 72 7.91 -23.69 6.68
N VAL A 73 9.08 -23.30 7.20
CA VAL A 73 9.25 -22.11 8.05
C VAL A 73 10.30 -21.22 7.41
N ALA A 74 10.06 -19.91 7.36
CA ALA A 74 11.03 -18.97 6.82
C ALA A 74 12.32 -19.00 7.69
N PRO A 75 13.51 -19.26 7.09
CA PRO A 75 14.75 -19.46 7.84
C PRO A 75 15.35 -18.16 8.40
N VAL A 76 14.82 -17.01 7.97
CA VAL A 76 15.20 -15.67 8.41
C VAL A 76 13.91 -14.87 8.59
N LEU A 77 13.92 -13.92 9.54
CA LEU A 77 12.80 -12.99 9.70
C LEU A 77 12.62 -12.22 8.40
N THR A 78 11.41 -12.29 7.84
CA THR A 78 11.08 -11.65 6.56
C THR A 78 10.02 -10.59 6.78
N ILE A 79 10.27 -9.37 6.34
CA ILE A 79 9.26 -8.32 6.23
C ILE A 79 9.02 -7.96 4.77
N PHE A 80 7.80 -7.57 4.43
CA PHE A 80 7.49 -7.13 3.07
C PHE A 80 6.37 -6.08 3.02
N ILE A 81 6.39 -5.29 1.95
CA ILE A 81 5.27 -4.46 1.48
C ILE A 81 4.59 -5.14 0.29
N GLY A 82 3.36 -4.77 -0.03
CA GLY A 82 2.66 -5.31 -1.20
C GLY A 82 3.09 -4.60 -2.50
N GLY A 83 3.08 -5.33 -3.61
CA GLY A 83 3.19 -4.78 -4.97
C GLY A 83 1.85 -4.80 -5.72
N ASN A 84 1.88 -5.09 -7.01
CA ASN A 84 0.69 -5.22 -7.86
C ASN A 84 0.33 -6.67 -8.21
N HIS A 85 1.24 -7.63 -8.00
CA HIS A 85 1.01 -9.06 -8.17
C HIS A 85 0.86 -9.78 -6.83
N GLU A 86 -0.24 -9.48 -6.14
CA GLU A 86 -0.50 -9.98 -4.80
C GLU A 86 -1.78 -10.81 -4.71
N ALA A 87 -1.84 -11.66 -3.68
CA ALA A 87 -3.09 -12.17 -3.14
C ALA A 87 -3.82 -11.02 -2.42
N SER A 88 -4.42 -10.11 -3.19
CA SER A 88 -4.93 -8.84 -2.68
C SER A 88 -6.00 -9.01 -1.59
N ASN A 89 -6.82 -10.07 -1.70
CA ASN A 89 -7.80 -10.42 -0.69
C ASN A 89 -7.13 -10.77 0.65
N TYR A 90 -6.01 -11.51 0.63
CA TYR A 90 -5.32 -11.87 1.88
C TYR A 90 -4.63 -10.66 2.50
N LEU A 91 -3.94 -9.84 1.70
CA LEU A 91 -3.30 -8.63 2.21
C LEU A 91 -4.33 -7.62 2.75
N GLN A 92 -5.53 -7.57 2.17
CA GLN A 92 -6.65 -6.76 2.66
C GLN A 92 -7.17 -7.21 4.04
N GLU A 93 -6.93 -8.45 4.46
CA GLU A 93 -7.25 -8.90 5.82
C GLU A 93 -6.34 -8.22 6.88
N LEU A 94 -5.20 -7.66 6.46
CA LEU A 94 -4.12 -7.13 7.31
C LEU A 94 -3.74 -5.68 6.94
N PRO A 95 -4.68 -4.71 6.91
CA PRO A 95 -4.42 -3.35 6.43
C PRO A 95 -3.41 -2.57 7.29
N TYR A 96 -3.27 -2.93 8.57
CA TYR A 96 -2.32 -2.35 9.52
C TYR A 96 -1.05 -3.19 9.71
N GLY A 97 -0.88 -4.23 8.90
CA GLY A 97 0.21 -5.20 8.99
C GLY A 97 -0.11 -6.38 9.91
N GLY A 98 0.65 -7.46 9.77
CA GLY A 98 0.48 -8.68 10.54
C GLY A 98 1.29 -9.85 9.97
N TRP A 99 1.35 -10.93 10.74
CA TRP A 99 2.02 -12.15 10.30
C TRP A 99 1.17 -12.85 9.25
N VAL A 100 1.75 -13.08 8.08
CA VAL A 100 1.10 -13.83 6.99
C VAL A 100 1.45 -15.31 7.02
N ALA A 101 2.53 -15.66 7.71
CA ALA A 101 3.01 -16.99 8.03
C ALA A 101 4.01 -16.86 9.20
N PRO A 102 4.41 -17.96 9.87
CA PRO A 102 5.45 -17.89 10.88
C PRO A 102 6.73 -17.26 10.32
N ASN A 103 7.25 -16.23 11.01
CA ASN A 103 8.47 -15.50 10.67
C ASN A 103 8.38 -14.67 9.35
N ILE A 104 7.17 -14.44 8.82
CA ILE A 104 6.92 -13.57 7.66
C ILE A 104 5.86 -12.51 8.02
N TYR A 105 6.24 -11.24 8.03
CA TYR A 105 5.41 -10.11 8.44
C TYR A 105 5.10 -9.16 7.28
N TYR A 106 3.82 -8.93 7.03
CA TYR A 106 3.36 -7.91 6.09
C TYR A 106 3.24 -6.55 6.80
N LEU A 107 3.71 -5.48 6.16
CA LEU A 107 3.66 -4.12 6.72
C LEU A 107 2.30 -3.42 6.57
N GLY A 108 1.29 -4.03 5.95
CA GLY A 108 0.00 -3.37 5.73
C GLY A 108 0.04 -2.38 4.56
N TYR A 109 -1.03 -1.60 4.40
CA TYR A 109 -1.11 -0.57 3.35
C TYR A 109 0.00 0.48 3.52
N ALA A 110 0.23 0.89 4.76
CA ALA A 110 1.43 1.57 5.19
C ALA A 110 1.66 1.29 6.68
N SER A 111 2.93 1.24 7.10
CA SER A 111 3.26 1.20 8.52
C SER A 111 4.67 1.67 8.82
N VAL A 112 4.93 1.88 10.11
CA VAL A 112 6.27 2.04 10.65
C VAL A 112 6.48 1.04 11.78
N ILE A 113 7.59 0.33 11.73
CA ILE A 113 8.02 -0.63 12.75
C ILE A 113 9.46 -0.33 13.18
N THR A 114 9.89 -0.92 14.28
CA THR A 114 11.29 -0.89 14.71
C THR A 114 11.84 -2.29 14.98
N ILE A 115 13.12 -2.49 14.70
CA ILE A 115 13.87 -3.73 14.98
C ILE A 115 15.33 -3.42 15.28
N GLY A 116 15.86 -3.87 16.43
CA GLY A 116 17.24 -3.57 16.82
C GLY A 116 17.58 -2.08 16.81
N GLY A 117 16.60 -1.21 17.07
CA GLY A 117 16.74 0.25 17.00
C GLY A 117 16.72 0.87 15.58
N ILE A 118 16.56 0.08 14.53
CA ILE A 118 16.33 0.58 13.16
C ILE A 118 14.84 0.86 12.99
N ARG A 119 14.49 2.06 12.49
CA ARG A 119 13.12 2.45 12.16
C ARG A 119 12.84 2.26 10.67
N ILE A 120 11.85 1.43 10.35
CA ILE A 120 11.51 1.04 8.98
C ILE A 120 10.09 1.48 8.67
N ALA A 121 9.92 2.32 7.65
CA ALA A 121 8.63 2.72 7.11
C ALA A 121 8.36 2.00 5.79
N GLY A 122 7.11 1.60 5.55
CA GLY A 122 6.69 0.94 4.32
C GLY A 122 5.42 1.52 3.74
N LEU A 123 5.36 1.58 2.41
CA LEU A 123 4.21 1.95 1.62
C LEU A 123 3.94 0.86 0.58
N SER A 124 2.82 0.15 0.72
CA SER A 124 2.42 -0.91 -0.19
C SER A 124 1.70 -0.36 -1.42
N GLY A 125 1.85 -1.06 -2.54
CA GLY A 125 1.11 -0.81 -3.77
C GLY A 125 1.84 0.05 -4.78
N ILE A 126 1.12 0.42 -5.83
CA ILE A 126 1.61 1.32 -6.90
C ILE A 126 0.70 2.54 -7.07
N TYR A 127 1.25 3.63 -7.59
CA TYR A 127 0.49 4.86 -7.77
C TYR A 127 -0.38 4.83 -9.04
N LYS A 128 -1.67 5.17 -8.87
CA LYS A 128 -2.57 5.58 -9.96
C LYS A 128 -3.40 6.78 -9.54
N SER A 129 -3.28 7.88 -10.29
CA SER A 129 -3.93 9.15 -10.02
C SER A 129 -5.45 9.06 -9.86
N GLN A 130 -6.11 8.19 -10.64
CA GLN A 130 -7.57 8.03 -10.63
C GLN A 130 -8.11 7.49 -9.29
N HIS A 131 -7.34 6.65 -8.59
CA HIS A 131 -7.73 6.03 -7.32
C HIS A 131 -7.14 6.74 -6.10
N TRP A 132 -6.11 7.56 -6.31
CA TRP A 132 -5.36 8.27 -5.27
C TRP A 132 -6.25 8.94 -4.22
N MET A 133 -7.28 9.66 -4.66
CA MET A 133 -8.18 10.41 -3.77
C MET A 133 -9.36 9.59 -3.25
N GLN A 134 -9.44 8.29 -3.52
CA GLN A 134 -10.57 7.46 -3.10
C GLN A 134 -10.34 6.82 -1.72
N GLY A 135 -11.39 6.23 -1.15
CA GLY A 135 -11.25 5.28 -0.04
C GLY A 135 -10.93 3.86 -0.53
N HIS A 136 -10.61 2.97 0.41
CA HIS A 136 -10.43 1.53 0.16
C HIS A 136 -11.80 0.84 0.15
N HIS A 137 -12.43 0.81 -1.02
CA HIS A 137 -13.82 0.37 -1.21
C HIS A 137 -13.92 -1.02 -1.85
N GLU A 138 -12.79 -1.52 -2.35
CA GLU A 138 -12.66 -2.80 -3.01
C GLU A 138 -12.89 -3.95 -2.04
N LYS A 139 -13.52 -5.02 -2.50
CA LYS A 139 -13.66 -6.26 -1.75
C LYS A 139 -13.91 -7.45 -2.69
N PRO A 140 -13.56 -8.67 -2.29
CA PRO A 140 -13.93 -9.86 -3.03
C PRO A 140 -15.46 -10.15 -2.97
N PRO A 141 -16.04 -10.76 -4.02
CA PRO A 141 -15.42 -11.05 -5.31
C PRO A 141 -15.11 -9.77 -6.09
N TYR A 142 -13.88 -9.63 -6.56
CA TYR A 142 -13.45 -8.44 -7.28
C TYR A 142 -13.96 -8.46 -8.72
N THR A 143 -14.33 -7.28 -9.21
CA THR A 143 -14.44 -7.01 -10.65
C THR A 143 -13.05 -6.83 -11.29
N GLU A 144 -12.99 -6.81 -12.62
CA GLU A 144 -11.80 -6.45 -13.39
C GLU A 144 -11.17 -5.10 -12.98
N ASN A 145 -11.99 -4.14 -12.56
CA ASN A 145 -11.47 -2.84 -12.14
C ASN A 145 -10.97 -2.91 -10.69
N THR A 146 -11.77 -3.49 -9.78
CA THR A 146 -11.45 -3.50 -8.35
C THR A 146 -10.29 -4.42 -7.99
N ILE A 147 -10.04 -5.48 -8.77
CA ILE A 147 -8.85 -6.33 -8.59
C ILE A 147 -7.55 -5.55 -8.86
N ARG A 148 -7.62 -4.48 -9.67
CA ARG A 148 -6.49 -3.58 -9.94
C ARG A 148 -6.46 -2.44 -8.92
N SER A 149 -7.60 -1.85 -8.59
CA SER A 149 -7.62 -0.69 -7.71
C SER A 149 -7.30 -0.98 -6.25
N VAL A 150 -7.48 -2.23 -5.79
CA VAL A 150 -7.20 -2.68 -4.41
C VAL A 150 -5.74 -2.49 -3.97
N TYR A 151 -4.77 -2.59 -4.89
CA TYR A 151 -3.35 -2.38 -4.58
C TYR A 151 -2.84 -0.98 -4.98
N HIS A 152 -3.72 -0.07 -5.40
CA HIS A 152 -3.28 1.30 -5.67
C HIS A 152 -3.12 2.08 -4.36
N ILE A 153 -2.10 2.93 -4.29
CA ILE A 153 -1.86 3.80 -3.12
C ILE A 153 -3.01 4.81 -2.97
N ARG A 154 -3.43 5.12 -1.73
CA ARG A 154 -4.35 6.22 -1.42
C ARG A 154 -3.64 7.38 -0.73
N ASN A 155 -4.23 8.57 -0.85
CA ASN A 155 -3.74 9.79 -0.22
C ASN A 155 -3.74 9.70 1.31
N LEU A 156 -4.59 8.84 1.90
CA LEU A 156 -4.67 8.65 3.35
C LEU A 156 -3.34 8.17 3.95
N GLU A 157 -2.74 7.12 3.37
CA GLU A 157 -1.47 6.58 3.87
C GLU A 157 -0.36 7.62 3.79
N ILE A 158 -0.37 8.42 2.73
CA ILE A 158 0.68 9.40 2.44
C ILE A 158 0.55 10.60 3.37
N PHE A 159 -0.68 11.06 3.59
CA PHE A 159 -1.00 12.05 4.60
C PHE A 159 -0.51 11.62 5.98
N ARG A 160 -0.77 10.36 6.38
CA ARG A 160 -0.32 9.80 7.67
C ARG A 160 1.20 9.72 7.76
N LEU A 161 1.86 9.21 6.72
CA LEU A 161 3.32 9.11 6.68
C LEU A 161 4.00 10.48 6.77
N LYS A 162 3.41 11.55 6.22
CA LYS A 162 3.90 12.94 6.36
C LYS A 162 3.75 13.53 7.77
N GLN A 163 3.06 12.85 8.70
CA GLN A 163 2.93 13.33 10.09
C GLN A 163 4.05 12.85 10.99
N LEU A 164 4.82 11.85 10.54
CA LEU A 164 5.95 11.29 11.29
C LEU A 164 7.01 12.36 11.54
N THR A 165 7.65 12.27 12.70
CA THR A 165 8.79 13.11 13.05
C THR A 165 10.00 12.24 13.39
N GLY A 166 11.18 12.85 13.39
CA GLY A 166 12.41 12.12 13.63
C GLY A 166 12.88 11.31 12.43
N ASN A 167 14.01 10.63 12.60
CA ASN A 167 14.69 9.96 11.51
C ASN A 167 14.01 8.64 11.16
N ILE A 168 13.88 8.39 9.86
CA ILE A 168 13.54 7.08 9.29
C ILE A 168 14.83 6.50 8.71
N ASP A 169 15.20 5.29 9.13
CA ASP A 169 16.43 4.66 8.64
C ASP A 169 16.22 4.03 7.26
N ILE A 170 15.10 3.32 7.10
CA ILE A 170 14.75 2.61 5.87
C ILE A 170 13.33 2.96 5.49
N PHE A 171 13.12 3.35 4.24
CA PHE A 171 11.81 3.54 3.64
C PHE A 171 11.62 2.57 2.47
N LEU A 172 10.47 1.92 2.41
CA LEU A 172 10.11 0.94 1.37
C LEU A 172 8.95 1.47 0.52
N SER A 173 9.08 1.35 -0.80
CA SER A 173 7.96 1.51 -1.74
C SER A 173 8.11 0.53 -2.89
N HIS A 174 7.01 -0.01 -3.44
CA HIS A 174 7.14 -0.97 -4.53
C HIS A 174 7.59 -0.28 -5.83
N ASP A 175 6.81 0.71 -6.29
CA ASP A 175 7.22 1.57 -7.38
C ASP A 175 8.27 2.60 -6.93
N TRP A 176 9.02 3.11 -7.91
CA TRP A 176 10.12 4.04 -7.63
C TRP A 176 9.57 5.44 -7.35
N PRO A 177 10.22 6.26 -6.51
CA PRO A 177 9.98 7.70 -6.47
C PRO A 177 10.12 8.33 -7.86
N SER A 178 9.13 9.11 -8.30
CA SER A 178 9.15 9.70 -9.64
C SER A 178 10.36 10.61 -9.85
N GLY A 179 11.08 10.45 -10.96
CA GLY A 179 12.25 11.26 -11.28
C GLY A 179 13.54 10.87 -10.54
N ILE A 180 13.55 9.77 -9.78
CA ILE A 180 14.74 9.26 -9.07
C ILE A 180 15.93 8.97 -10.00
N THR A 181 15.66 8.74 -11.28
CA THR A 181 16.68 8.45 -12.31
C THR A 181 17.72 9.58 -12.44
N LYS A 182 17.30 10.82 -12.19
CA LYS A 182 18.14 12.03 -12.22
C LYS A 182 19.24 12.05 -11.16
N TYR A 183 19.12 11.21 -10.13
CA TYR A 183 20.04 11.11 -9.01
C TYR A 183 21.00 9.91 -9.12
N GLY A 184 20.94 9.18 -10.23
CA GLY A 184 21.82 8.04 -10.53
C GLY A 184 22.35 8.09 -11.96
N ASN A 185 22.82 6.95 -12.47
CA ASN A 185 23.34 6.87 -13.84
C ASN A 185 22.22 6.55 -14.85
N GLU A 186 21.42 7.56 -15.19
CA GLU A 186 20.32 7.45 -16.15
C GLU A 186 20.78 6.93 -17.53
N ASN A 187 21.99 7.29 -17.96
CA ASN A 187 22.54 6.83 -19.24
C ASN A 187 22.74 5.31 -19.27
N VAL A 188 23.17 4.70 -18.15
CA VAL A 188 23.29 3.23 -18.05
C VAL A 188 21.91 2.59 -17.99
N LEU A 189 20.98 3.17 -17.23
CA LEU A 189 19.59 2.70 -17.17
C LEU A 189 18.94 2.67 -18.56
N LEU A 190 19.08 3.73 -19.34
CA LEU A 190 18.50 3.82 -20.69
C LEU A 190 19.19 2.93 -21.72
N LYS A 191 20.44 2.50 -21.48
CA LYS A 191 21.07 1.46 -22.30
C LYS A 191 20.46 0.08 -22.02
N GLU A 192 20.15 -0.23 -20.76
CA GLU A 192 19.52 -1.49 -20.37
C GLU A 192 18.00 -1.50 -20.66
N LYS A 193 17.34 -0.35 -20.55
CA LYS A 193 15.88 -0.16 -20.67
C LYS A 193 15.54 1.06 -21.56
N PRO A 194 15.77 1.00 -22.87
CA PRO A 194 15.57 2.16 -23.77
C PRO A 194 14.14 2.72 -23.78
N PHE A 195 13.15 1.87 -23.51
CA PHE A 195 11.73 2.25 -23.51
C PHE A 195 11.35 3.22 -22.37
N PHE A 196 12.15 3.29 -21.29
CA PHE A 196 11.94 4.29 -20.23
C PHE A 196 12.20 5.73 -20.67
N LYS A 197 12.82 5.95 -21.84
CA LYS A 197 13.22 7.29 -22.30
C LYS A 197 12.07 8.29 -22.33
N ASN A 198 10.91 7.89 -22.85
CA ASN A 198 9.75 8.78 -22.93
C ASN A 198 9.14 9.05 -21.55
N ASP A 199 9.04 8.01 -20.71
CA ASP A 199 8.45 8.12 -19.38
C ASP A 199 9.30 8.97 -18.44
N ILE A 200 10.63 8.84 -18.53
CA ILE A 200 11.59 9.69 -17.81
C ILE A 200 11.48 11.14 -18.29
N LYS A 201 11.47 11.37 -19.62
CA LYS A 201 11.36 12.71 -20.20
C LYS A 201 10.08 13.42 -19.75
N ASN A 202 8.97 12.70 -19.69
CA ASN A 202 7.67 13.22 -19.30
C ASN A 202 7.43 13.20 -17.77
N ASN A 203 8.40 12.71 -16.99
CA ASN A 203 8.32 12.57 -15.53
C ASN A 203 7.12 11.74 -15.04
N VAL A 204 6.80 10.67 -15.78
CA VAL A 204 5.71 9.73 -15.47
C VAL A 204 6.21 8.34 -15.05
N LEU A 205 7.53 8.09 -15.07
CA LEU A 205 8.13 6.89 -14.51
C LEU A 205 8.16 6.98 -12.98
N GLY A 206 7.42 6.10 -12.31
CA GLY A 206 7.36 6.01 -10.85
C GLY A 206 6.21 6.80 -10.21
N SER A 207 6.27 6.91 -8.89
CA SER A 207 5.24 7.48 -8.02
C SER A 207 5.63 8.89 -7.54
N PRO A 208 4.88 9.92 -7.96
CA PRO A 208 4.99 11.27 -7.39
C PRO A 208 4.85 11.31 -5.86
N PRO A 209 3.86 10.64 -5.24
CA PRO A 209 3.75 10.70 -3.78
C PRO A 209 4.88 9.98 -3.05
N SER A 210 5.50 8.96 -3.65
CA SER A 210 6.71 8.35 -3.10
C SER A 210 7.89 9.34 -3.12
N MET A 211 8.03 10.16 -4.17
CA MET A 211 9.04 11.24 -4.19
C MET A 211 8.75 12.34 -3.17
N GLU A 212 7.47 12.70 -2.99
CA GLU A 212 7.07 13.64 -1.93
C GLU A 212 7.49 13.15 -0.55
N LEU A 213 7.26 11.87 -0.24
CA LEU A 213 7.69 11.26 1.02
C LEU A 213 9.21 11.20 1.16
N LEU A 214 9.93 10.90 0.07
CA LEU A 214 11.39 10.90 0.06
C LEU A 214 11.95 12.28 0.39
N GLU A 215 11.46 13.33 -0.27
CA GLU A 215 11.91 14.70 -0.02
C GLU A 215 11.40 15.26 1.31
N HIS A 216 10.33 14.71 1.87
CA HIS A 216 9.84 15.11 3.19
C HIS A 216 10.70 14.51 4.31
N HIS A 217 11.04 13.22 4.20
CA HIS A 217 11.70 12.48 5.28
C HIS A 217 13.21 12.36 5.13
N TYR A 218 13.75 12.38 3.91
CA TYR A 218 15.13 12.05 3.57
C TYR A 218 15.69 10.87 4.39
N PRO A 219 15.09 9.67 4.27
CA PRO A 219 15.53 8.50 5.04
C PRO A 219 16.96 8.10 4.67
N SER A 220 17.67 7.38 5.54
CA SER A 220 19.05 6.95 5.22
C SER A 220 19.09 6.03 3.99
N TYR A 221 18.10 5.16 3.87
CA TYR A 221 17.92 4.23 2.76
C TYR A 221 16.49 4.29 2.21
N TRP A 222 16.37 4.19 0.89
CA TRP A 222 15.10 3.98 0.22
C TRP A 222 15.21 2.75 -0.69
N PHE A 223 14.35 1.76 -0.48
CA PHE A 223 14.35 0.51 -1.27
C PHE A 223 13.07 0.38 -2.11
N SER A 224 13.25 0.00 -3.37
CA SER A 224 12.15 -0.21 -4.32
C SER A 224 12.36 -1.38 -5.28
N ALA A 225 11.32 -1.72 -6.05
CA ALA A 225 11.34 -2.81 -7.01
C ALA A 225 10.55 -2.44 -8.29
N HIS A 226 9.63 -3.28 -8.73
CA HIS A 226 8.66 -3.08 -9.82
C HIS A 226 9.25 -2.99 -11.25
N LEU A 227 10.27 -2.16 -11.49
CA LEU A 227 10.80 -1.87 -12.83
C LEU A 227 11.76 -2.94 -13.38
N HIS A 228 11.95 -4.05 -12.67
CA HIS A 228 12.75 -5.21 -13.07
C HIS A 228 14.14 -4.83 -13.62
N CYS A 229 14.86 -4.02 -12.85
CA CYS A 229 16.27 -3.68 -13.06
C CYS A 229 16.90 -3.19 -11.76
N LYS A 230 18.22 -3.36 -11.64
CA LYS A 230 18.97 -2.76 -10.54
C LYS A 230 19.28 -1.31 -10.87
N PHE A 231 18.99 -0.41 -9.93
CA PHE A 231 19.39 0.99 -10.04
C PHE A 231 19.75 1.55 -8.66
N ALA A 232 20.76 2.41 -8.63
CA ALA A 232 21.20 3.05 -7.41
C ALA A 232 21.34 4.56 -7.65
N ALA A 233 20.94 5.34 -6.66
CA ALA A 233 20.97 6.80 -6.71
C ALA A 233 21.27 7.39 -5.34
N LEU A 234 21.78 8.62 -5.33
CA LEU A 234 22.03 9.39 -4.12
C LEU A 234 21.22 10.68 -4.18
N VAL A 235 20.24 10.80 -3.28
CA VAL A 235 19.40 12.01 -3.20
C VAL A 235 19.90 12.86 -2.04
N ASN A 236 20.47 14.01 -2.35
CA ASN A 236 20.90 14.97 -1.35
C ASN A 236 19.71 15.78 -0.86
N GLU A 237 19.67 16.02 0.45
CA GLU A 237 18.70 16.93 1.05
C GLU A 237 18.87 18.36 0.51
N LYS A 238 17.75 18.96 0.07
CA LYS A 238 17.75 20.34 -0.41
C LYS A 238 18.10 21.29 0.75
N GLY A 239 19.29 21.89 0.69
CA GLY A 239 19.76 22.83 1.72
C GLY A 239 20.17 22.18 3.04
N GLY A 240 20.29 20.85 3.08
CA GLY A 240 20.71 20.09 4.27
C GLY A 240 21.92 19.21 4.01
N THR A 241 22.24 18.35 4.98
CA THR A 241 23.41 17.46 4.92
C THR A 241 23.05 15.98 4.79
N ARG A 242 21.75 15.65 4.83
CA ARG A 242 21.30 14.25 4.71
C ARG A 242 21.41 13.78 3.27
N VAL A 243 21.67 12.48 3.12
CA VAL A 243 21.75 11.82 1.82
C VAL A 243 21.00 10.50 1.90
N THR A 244 19.96 10.37 1.09
CA THR A 244 19.22 9.11 0.94
C THR A 244 19.90 8.23 -0.10
N LYS A 245 20.24 7.00 0.30
CA LYS A 245 20.77 5.96 -0.57
C LYS A 245 19.60 5.17 -1.15
N PHE A 246 19.26 5.47 -2.40
CA PHE A 246 18.23 4.73 -3.13
C PHE A 246 18.81 3.47 -3.76
N LEU A 247 18.12 2.35 -3.60
CA LEU A 247 18.42 1.09 -4.27
C LEU A 247 17.13 0.45 -4.76
N ALA A 248 17.05 0.19 -6.06
CA ALA A 248 16.07 -0.69 -6.66
C ALA A 248 16.71 -1.98 -7.14
N LEU A 249 15.97 -3.08 -7.05
CA LEU A 249 16.42 -4.41 -7.43
C LEU A 249 15.48 -5.06 -8.45
N ASP A 250 16.02 -6.05 -9.17
CA ASP A 250 15.31 -6.80 -10.20
C ASP A 250 14.41 -7.89 -9.57
N LYS A 251 13.64 -8.61 -10.38
CA LYS A 251 12.87 -9.78 -9.93
C LYS A 251 13.71 -11.04 -9.82
N CYS A 252 13.28 -11.98 -8.97
CA CYS A 252 13.95 -13.25 -8.72
C CYS A 252 13.97 -14.16 -9.97
N LEU A 253 14.95 -13.95 -10.85
CA LEU A 253 15.18 -14.73 -12.06
C LEU A 253 16.67 -15.03 -12.25
N PRO A 254 17.02 -16.09 -13.01
CA PRO A 254 18.41 -16.43 -13.29
C PRO A 254 19.21 -15.25 -13.86
N LYS A 255 20.41 -15.05 -13.31
CA LYS A 255 21.36 -14.00 -13.71
C LYS A 255 20.87 -12.55 -13.49
N ARG A 256 19.76 -12.37 -12.76
CA ARG A 256 19.27 -11.03 -12.39
C ARG A 256 19.82 -10.59 -11.03
N LYS A 257 19.86 -9.27 -10.83
CA LYS A 257 20.35 -8.64 -9.60
C LYS A 257 19.17 -8.37 -8.67
N PHE A 258 18.54 -9.45 -8.19
CA PHE A 258 17.29 -9.39 -7.43
C PHE A 258 17.48 -9.27 -5.91
N LEU A 259 18.68 -9.59 -5.41
CA LEU A 259 18.99 -9.59 -3.98
C LEU A 259 20.32 -8.86 -3.71
N GLN A 260 20.36 -8.06 -2.66
CA GLN A 260 21.57 -7.40 -2.19
C GLN A 260 21.64 -7.40 -0.66
N VAL A 261 22.79 -7.79 -0.11
CA VAL A 261 23.03 -7.78 1.33
C VAL A 261 23.74 -6.49 1.74
N LEU A 262 23.25 -5.85 2.80
CA LEU A 262 23.75 -4.61 3.37
C LEU A 262 24.07 -4.81 4.86
N GLU A 263 25.14 -4.19 5.34
CA GLU A 263 25.38 -4.05 6.77
C GLU A 263 24.89 -2.66 7.21
N ILE A 264 23.84 -2.63 8.04
CA ILE A 264 23.23 -1.40 8.56
C ILE A 264 23.49 -1.33 10.06
N LYS A 265 23.91 -0.14 10.53
CA LYS A 265 24.18 0.13 11.94
C LYS A 265 22.86 -0.02 12.70
N HIS A 266 22.93 -0.72 13.82
CA HIS A 266 21.80 -1.01 14.70
C HIS A 266 22.29 -0.95 16.14
N ASN A 267 21.37 -0.88 17.10
CA ASN A 267 21.69 -1.01 18.50
C ASN A 267 21.85 -2.50 18.86
N SER A 268 23.08 -2.92 19.16
CA SER A 268 23.41 -4.31 19.52
C SER A 268 22.84 -4.74 20.87
N ASP A 269 22.44 -3.79 21.72
CA ASP A 269 21.90 -4.08 23.06
C ASP A 269 20.39 -4.36 23.00
N LEU A 270 19.74 -4.15 21.84
CA LEU A 270 18.32 -4.41 21.64
C LEU A 270 18.10 -5.75 20.92
N PRO A 271 17.05 -6.49 21.29
CA PRO A 271 16.72 -7.73 20.61
C PRO A 271 16.27 -7.47 19.16
N LEU A 272 16.54 -8.44 18.28
CA LEU A 272 16.11 -8.44 16.88
C LEU A 272 14.65 -8.90 16.76
N LYS A 273 13.75 -8.21 17.46
CA LYS A 273 12.32 -8.44 17.42
C LYS A 273 11.59 -7.23 16.85
N LEU A 274 10.49 -7.48 16.17
CA LEU A 274 9.64 -6.42 15.63
C LEU A 274 8.87 -5.73 16.75
N HIS A 275 8.86 -4.40 16.73
CA HIS A 275 8.05 -3.58 17.60
C HIS A 275 7.24 -2.58 16.79
N TYR A 276 6.04 -2.27 17.24
CA TYR A 276 5.26 -1.17 16.70
C TYR A 276 5.95 0.17 16.97
N ASP A 277 5.90 1.09 16.01
CA ASP A 277 6.36 2.46 16.22
C ASP A 277 5.30 3.29 16.95
N LEU A 278 5.62 3.81 18.14
CA LEU A 278 4.66 4.54 18.97
C LEU A 278 4.07 5.77 18.29
N GLU A 279 4.88 6.48 17.50
CA GLU A 279 4.41 7.66 16.79
C GLU A 279 3.43 7.28 15.68
N TRP A 280 3.75 6.24 14.91
CA TRP A 280 2.84 5.69 13.90
C TRP A 280 1.52 5.21 14.50
N LEU A 281 1.54 4.45 15.60
CA LEU A 281 0.33 4.05 16.31
C LEU A 281 -0.52 5.26 16.70
N THR A 282 0.14 6.32 17.17
CA THR A 282 -0.55 7.54 17.59
C THR A 282 -1.12 8.30 16.40
N ILE A 283 -0.43 8.37 15.27
CA ILE A 283 -0.95 8.93 14.02
C ILE A 283 -2.18 8.15 13.56
N LEU A 284 -2.14 6.82 13.57
CA LEU A 284 -3.29 5.98 13.23
C LEU A 284 -4.50 6.28 14.12
N TYR A 285 -4.28 6.34 15.43
CA TYR A 285 -5.32 6.68 16.40
C TYR A 285 -5.95 8.05 16.14
N LEU A 286 -5.12 9.09 15.99
CA LEU A 286 -5.59 10.47 15.79
C LEU A 286 -6.27 10.68 14.43
N THR A 287 -5.88 9.92 13.42
CA THR A 287 -6.39 10.03 12.04
C THR A 287 -7.40 8.93 11.69
N ASN A 288 -7.94 8.19 12.67
CA ASN A 288 -8.91 7.13 12.40
C ASN A 288 -10.15 7.65 11.65
N HIS A 289 -10.64 8.82 12.05
CA HIS A 289 -11.79 9.48 11.44
C HIS A 289 -11.60 9.89 9.95
N LEU A 290 -10.38 9.83 9.43
CA LEU A 290 -10.05 10.08 8.01
C LEU A 290 -10.09 8.81 7.17
N LEU A 291 -10.26 7.63 7.78
CA LEU A 291 -10.45 6.38 7.05
C LEU A 291 -11.77 6.42 6.28
N SER A 292 -11.72 6.05 5.00
CA SER A 292 -12.90 5.92 4.14
C SER A 292 -12.83 4.61 3.36
N VAL A 293 -13.97 3.94 3.28
CA VAL A 293 -14.18 2.73 2.45
C VAL A 293 -15.15 3.01 1.30
N LYS A 294 -15.26 4.27 0.88
CA LYS A 294 -16.11 4.71 -0.24
C LYS A 294 -15.26 5.04 -1.46
N SER A 295 -15.79 4.80 -2.66
CA SER A 295 -15.11 5.09 -3.94
C SER A 295 -15.06 6.59 -4.31
N GLY A 296 -15.82 7.43 -3.62
CA GLY A 296 -15.84 8.87 -3.86
C GLY A 296 -14.54 9.57 -3.46
N ILE A 297 -14.34 10.77 -4.00
CA ILE A 297 -13.20 11.63 -3.65
C ILE A 297 -13.24 11.97 -2.16
N HIS A 298 -12.13 11.73 -1.47
CA HIS A 298 -11.93 11.97 -0.06
C HIS A 298 -10.69 12.85 0.13
N TYR A 299 -10.92 14.09 0.56
CA TYR A 299 -9.86 15.07 0.79
C TYR A 299 -9.27 14.92 2.18
N MET A 300 -7.94 14.98 2.27
CA MET A 300 -7.24 15.08 3.53
C MET A 300 -7.29 16.52 4.06
N PRO A 301 -7.32 16.73 5.39
CA PRO A 301 -7.24 18.06 5.96
C PRO A 301 -5.98 18.81 5.48
N GLY A 302 -6.11 20.12 5.25
CA GLY A 302 -5.02 20.97 4.78
C GLY A 302 -4.96 22.30 5.52
N GLN A 303 -3.86 23.03 5.33
CA GLN A 303 -3.54 24.26 6.07
C GLN A 303 -4.57 25.38 5.96
N TYR A 304 -5.35 25.41 4.88
CA TYR A 304 -6.39 26.41 4.64
C TYR A 304 -7.78 25.99 5.16
N GLY A 305 -7.88 24.83 5.80
CA GLY A 305 -9.12 24.33 6.39
C GLY A 305 -9.31 24.79 7.84
N ASN A 306 -10.56 24.70 8.34
CA ASN A 306 -10.92 25.05 9.72
C ASN A 306 -10.71 23.90 10.73
N THR A 307 -10.09 22.79 10.32
CA THR A 307 -9.91 21.58 11.12
C THR A 307 -8.43 21.28 11.36
N ARG A 308 -8.12 20.48 12.37
CA ARG A 308 -6.75 19.98 12.61
C ARG A 308 -6.25 19.29 11.34
N TRP A 309 -5.06 19.69 10.88
CA TRP A 309 -4.40 19.12 9.71
C TRP A 309 -2.97 18.65 10.00
N VAL A 310 -2.38 19.08 11.11
CA VAL A 310 -1.14 18.52 11.66
C VAL A 310 -1.50 17.51 12.73
N PHE A 311 -1.17 16.25 12.48
CA PHE A 311 -1.39 15.12 13.38
C PHE A 311 -0.07 14.51 13.88
N THR A 312 1.03 15.24 13.74
CA THR A 312 2.25 14.97 14.50
C THR A 312 1.90 14.85 15.99
N PRO A 313 2.14 13.68 16.61
CA PRO A 313 1.68 13.46 17.97
C PRO A 313 2.50 14.19 19.03
N THR A 314 1.79 14.74 20.01
CA THR A 314 2.36 15.28 21.25
C THR A 314 2.86 14.17 22.19
N VAL A 315 3.63 14.53 23.22
CA VAL A 315 4.13 13.58 24.22
C VAL A 315 2.97 12.94 24.98
N GLU A 316 1.93 13.72 25.29
CA GLU A 316 0.73 13.29 26.00
C GLU A 316 -0.09 12.32 25.17
N GLU A 317 -0.27 12.59 23.87
CA GLU A 317 -0.94 11.68 22.93
C GLU A 317 -0.19 10.35 22.80
N LYS A 318 1.15 10.40 22.67
CA LYS A 318 2.00 9.19 22.65
C LYS A 318 1.89 8.39 23.95
N ALA A 319 1.90 9.06 25.11
CA ALA A 319 1.76 8.40 26.41
C ALA A 319 0.39 7.74 26.59
N MET A 320 -0.68 8.34 26.07
CA MET A 320 -2.02 7.75 26.06
C MET A 320 -2.06 6.48 25.23
N VAL A 321 -1.47 6.50 24.03
CA VAL A 321 -1.43 5.32 23.15
C VAL A 321 -0.56 4.22 23.71
N LEU A 322 0.60 4.54 24.27
CA LEU A 322 1.49 3.56 24.90
C LEU A 322 0.77 2.77 26.02
N LYS A 323 -0.07 3.44 26.81
CA LYS A 323 -0.87 2.77 27.87
C LYS A 323 -1.87 1.77 27.32
N LYS A 324 -2.43 2.00 26.12
CA LYS A 324 -3.36 1.04 25.47
C LYS A 324 -2.68 -0.29 25.16
N PHE A 325 -1.37 -0.25 24.91
CA PHE A 325 -0.53 -1.42 24.65
C PHE A 325 0.16 -1.94 25.91
N ASN A 326 -0.33 -1.59 27.10
CA ASN A 326 0.28 -1.99 28.38
C ASN A 326 1.78 -1.62 28.49
N CYS A 327 2.21 -0.54 27.84
CA CYS A 327 3.59 -0.10 27.75
C CYS A 327 4.56 -1.10 27.07
N ASP A 328 4.03 -2.07 26.33
CA ASP A 328 4.81 -3.02 25.54
C ASP A 328 4.42 -2.90 24.06
N LEU A 329 5.42 -2.58 23.22
CA LEU A 329 5.22 -2.42 21.78
C LEU A 329 5.79 -3.59 20.99
N GLU A 330 6.25 -4.67 21.62
CA GLU A 330 6.65 -5.89 20.92
C GLU A 330 5.46 -6.41 20.10
N ILE A 331 5.68 -6.65 18.81
CA ILE A 331 4.62 -7.18 17.93
C ILE A 331 4.39 -8.65 18.33
N PRO A 332 3.17 -9.03 18.73
CA PRO A 332 2.89 -10.38 19.22
C PRO A 332 3.04 -11.40 18.09
N LEU A 333 3.59 -12.58 18.39
CA LEU A 333 3.68 -13.71 17.45
C LEU A 333 2.35 -14.48 17.40
N ASN A 334 1.31 -13.86 16.84
CA ASN A 334 -0.08 -14.34 16.87
C ASN A 334 -0.61 -14.77 15.49
N PHE A 335 0.25 -15.30 14.61
CA PHE A 335 -0.17 -15.85 13.32
C PHE A 335 -1.23 -16.94 13.50
N THR A 336 -2.32 -16.84 12.75
CA THR A 336 -3.33 -17.89 12.62
C THR A 336 -3.79 -18.02 11.17
N GLN A 337 -4.01 -19.25 10.71
CA GLN A 337 -4.59 -19.51 9.41
C GLN A 337 -6.06 -19.05 9.38
N THR A 338 -6.43 -18.19 8.43
CA THR A 338 -7.80 -17.70 8.23
C THR A 338 -8.58 -18.49 7.16
N VAL A 339 -7.88 -19.20 6.27
CA VAL A 339 -8.45 -20.10 5.25
C VAL A 339 -7.67 -21.41 5.13
N LYS A 340 -8.28 -22.43 4.52
CA LYS A 340 -7.60 -23.67 4.16
C LYS A 340 -6.48 -23.38 3.14
N SER A 341 -5.29 -23.93 3.39
CA SER A 341 -4.16 -23.85 2.46
C SER A 341 -4.40 -24.71 1.22
N TYR A 342 -3.70 -24.38 0.14
CA TYR A 342 -3.58 -25.26 -1.02
C TYR A 342 -3.02 -26.62 -0.59
N ASN A 343 -3.57 -27.68 -1.17
CA ASN A 343 -3.06 -29.03 -1.06
C ASN A 343 -2.98 -29.63 -2.47
N PRO A 344 -1.78 -29.89 -3.02
CA PRO A 344 -1.63 -30.44 -4.36
C PRO A 344 -2.20 -31.86 -4.51
N ASP A 345 -2.33 -32.61 -3.40
CA ASP A 345 -2.88 -33.97 -3.40
C ASP A 345 -4.41 -34.00 -3.32
N CYS A 346 -5.06 -32.85 -3.17
CA CYS A 346 -6.51 -32.76 -3.07
C CYS A 346 -7.16 -32.91 -4.46
N THR A 347 -7.99 -33.95 -4.62
CA THR A 347 -8.71 -34.23 -5.87
C THR A 347 -9.95 -33.36 -6.09
N ASP A 348 -10.44 -32.69 -5.05
CA ASP A 348 -11.54 -31.72 -5.16
C ASP A 348 -10.97 -30.36 -5.59
N VAL A 349 -11.25 -29.99 -6.84
CA VAL A 349 -10.79 -28.75 -7.48
C VAL A 349 -11.87 -27.66 -7.43
N SER A 350 -12.93 -27.83 -6.64
CA SER A 350 -13.98 -26.80 -6.51
C SER A 350 -13.39 -25.54 -5.87
N VAL A 351 -13.06 -24.55 -6.71
CA VAL A 351 -12.53 -23.28 -6.25
C VAL A 351 -13.67 -22.40 -5.78
N VAL A 352 -13.84 -22.33 -4.46
CA VAL A 352 -14.80 -21.44 -3.79
C VAL A 352 -14.53 -19.98 -4.20
N SER A 353 -15.61 -19.24 -4.48
CA SER A 353 -15.52 -17.80 -4.77
C SER A 353 -14.87 -17.07 -3.59
N PRO A 354 -13.90 -16.17 -3.84
CA PRO A 354 -13.31 -15.36 -2.78
C PRO A 354 -14.37 -14.57 -2.03
N GLN A 355 -14.23 -14.52 -0.71
CA GLN A 355 -15.08 -13.75 0.20
C GLN A 355 -14.22 -12.84 1.07
N LEU A 356 -14.83 -11.79 1.62
CA LEU A 356 -14.14 -10.87 2.53
C LEU A 356 -14.02 -11.55 3.89
N ILE A 357 -12.79 -11.65 4.40
CA ILE A 357 -12.47 -12.37 5.64
C ILE A 357 -11.89 -11.39 6.65
N LEU A 358 -12.32 -11.51 7.91
CA LEU A 358 -11.75 -10.77 9.02
C LEU A 358 -10.56 -11.54 9.61
N ASN A 359 -9.47 -10.83 9.89
CA ASN A 359 -8.31 -11.41 10.56
C ASN A 359 -8.38 -11.12 12.06
N SER A 360 -8.11 -12.13 12.88
CA SER A 360 -8.03 -11.99 14.34
C SER A 360 -6.92 -11.01 14.76
N GLN A 361 -5.79 -10.99 14.03
CA GLN A 361 -4.69 -10.05 14.28
C GLN A 361 -5.13 -8.60 14.12
N THR A 362 -5.78 -8.29 12.99
CA THR A 362 -6.34 -6.95 12.70
C THR A 362 -7.41 -6.58 13.71
N THR A 363 -8.32 -7.51 14.03
CA THR A 363 -9.38 -7.28 15.01
C THR A 363 -8.79 -6.90 16.36
N GLN A 364 -7.85 -7.70 16.88
CA GLN A 364 -7.18 -7.45 18.15
C GLN A 364 -6.41 -6.13 18.15
N PHE A 365 -5.71 -5.81 17.05
CA PHE A 365 -4.98 -4.56 16.89
C PHE A 365 -5.92 -3.34 16.94
N CYS A 366 -7.01 -3.39 16.16
CA CYS A 366 -8.02 -2.34 16.11
C CYS A 366 -8.71 -2.13 17.46
N ASP A 367 -9.05 -3.22 18.16
CA ASP A 367 -9.66 -3.17 19.50
C ASP A 367 -8.73 -2.55 20.54
N THR A 368 -7.45 -2.94 20.50
CA THR A 368 -6.41 -2.44 21.42
C THR A 368 -6.18 -0.94 21.20
N LEU A 369 -5.94 -0.52 19.96
CA LEU A 369 -5.66 0.88 19.64
C LEU A 369 -6.94 1.75 19.75
N GLY A 370 -8.09 1.18 19.43
CA GLY A 370 -9.38 1.86 19.35
C GLY A 370 -9.60 2.55 18.01
N ILE A 371 -9.30 1.85 16.91
CA ILE A 371 -9.50 2.32 15.53
C ILE A 371 -10.40 1.35 14.75
N ASP A 372 -10.86 1.76 13.57
CA ASP A 372 -11.78 0.96 12.76
C ASP A 372 -11.03 -0.08 11.91
N ASP A 373 -11.61 -1.27 11.73
CA ASP A 373 -11.17 -2.24 10.73
C ASP A 373 -11.86 -1.94 9.37
N PRO A 374 -11.10 -1.60 8.31
CA PRO A 374 -11.65 -1.37 6.97
C PRO A 374 -12.55 -2.51 6.45
N SER A 375 -12.21 -3.76 6.73
CA SER A 375 -12.98 -4.93 6.29
C SER A 375 -14.32 -5.01 7.03
N VAL A 376 -14.35 -4.67 8.32
CA VAL A 376 -15.62 -4.56 9.07
C VAL A 376 -16.49 -3.44 8.52
N LEU A 377 -15.90 -2.27 8.20
CA LEU A 377 -16.66 -1.17 7.59
C LEU A 377 -17.25 -1.56 6.23
N LEU A 378 -16.52 -2.30 5.41
CA LEU A 378 -16.99 -2.82 4.11
C LEU A 378 -18.17 -3.79 4.25
N LEU A 379 -18.16 -4.66 5.26
CA LEU A 379 -19.26 -5.56 5.59
C LEU A 379 -20.51 -4.80 6.07
N LEU A 380 -20.34 -3.79 6.92
CA LEU A 380 -21.46 -2.99 7.42
C LEU A 380 -22.17 -2.23 6.29
N ILE A 381 -21.41 -1.65 5.35
CA ILE A 381 -22.00 -0.97 4.18
C ILE A 381 -22.77 -1.96 3.31
N GLN A 382 -22.27 -3.17 3.13
CA GLN A 382 -22.97 -4.21 2.36
C GLN A 382 -24.33 -4.53 2.97
N ASN A 383 -24.34 -4.87 4.25
CA ASN A 383 -25.57 -5.25 4.94
C ASN A 383 -26.60 -4.11 4.93
N SER A 384 -26.14 -2.86 5.03
CA SER A 384 -27.05 -1.71 4.93
C SER A 384 -27.70 -1.57 3.54
N HIS A 385 -26.96 -1.89 2.46
CA HIS A 385 -27.50 -1.88 1.10
C HIS A 385 -28.44 -3.06 0.86
N GLU A 386 -28.10 -4.26 1.34
CA GLU A 386 -28.98 -5.44 1.26
C GLU A 386 -30.29 -5.21 2.01
N ILE A 387 -30.22 -4.59 3.21
CA ILE A 387 -31.41 -4.21 3.97
C ILE A 387 -32.23 -3.16 3.21
N SER A 388 -31.63 -2.12 2.63
CA SER A 388 -32.39 -1.13 1.85
C SER A 388 -33.04 -1.72 0.59
N ILE A 389 -32.36 -2.66 -0.09
CA ILE A 389 -32.92 -3.34 -1.27
C ILE A 389 -34.07 -4.26 -0.85
N SER A 390 -33.97 -4.94 0.30
CA SER A 390 -35.07 -5.76 0.82
C SER A 390 -36.33 -4.95 1.18
N PHE A 391 -36.17 -3.69 1.61
CA PHE A 391 -37.30 -2.80 1.88
C PHE A 391 -37.95 -2.23 0.61
N ASP A 392 -37.22 -2.17 -0.51
CA ASP A 392 -37.75 -1.72 -1.80
C ASP A 392 -38.45 -2.87 -2.58
N GLU A 393 -38.04 -4.13 -2.37
CA GLU A 393 -38.70 -5.30 -2.98
C GLU A 393 -40.06 -5.64 -2.34
N ASP A 394 -40.26 -5.31 -1.06
CA ASP A 394 -41.53 -5.57 -0.34
C ASP A 394 -42.65 -4.53 -0.63
N ASN A 395 -42.40 -3.52 -1.46
CA ASN A 395 -43.39 -2.48 -1.82
C ASN A 395 -43.99 -2.60 -3.23
N VAL A 396 -43.76 -3.70 -3.95
CA VAL A 396 -44.39 -3.92 -5.27
C VAL A 396 -45.53 -4.93 -5.17
N LEU A 397 -46.62 -4.55 -4.51
CA LEU A 397 -47.91 -5.24 -4.66
C LEU A 397 -49.11 -4.36 -4.27
N SER A 398 -49.54 -3.48 -5.18
CA SER A 398 -50.95 -3.26 -5.56
C SER A 398 -51.14 -1.96 -6.34
N SER A 399 -51.62 -2.04 -7.58
CA SER A 399 -52.92 -1.49 -8.03
C SER A 399 -52.90 -1.22 -9.53
N THR A 400 -53.61 -2.07 -10.25
CA THR A 400 -54.15 -1.85 -11.60
C THR A 400 -55.18 -0.72 -11.57
N PHE A 401 -55.09 0.25 -12.49
CA PHE A 401 -56.25 0.87 -13.12
C PHE A 401 -55.89 1.54 -14.45
N ASP A 402 -56.63 1.18 -15.49
CA ASP A 402 -56.58 1.72 -16.86
C ASP A 402 -57.11 3.16 -16.96
N GLY A 403 -56.56 3.93 -17.89
CA GLY A 403 -57.11 5.22 -18.30
C GLY A 403 -56.36 5.88 -19.45
N LYS A 404 -56.77 5.58 -20.70
CA LYS A 404 -56.36 6.28 -21.93
C LYS A 404 -56.73 7.76 -21.88
N LEU A 405 -55.85 8.63 -22.40
CA LEU A 405 -56.18 9.78 -23.27
C LEU A 405 -54.91 10.29 -23.99
N ALA A 406 -55.12 10.85 -25.18
CA ALA A 406 -54.17 10.97 -26.29
C ALA A 406 -53.49 12.35 -26.43
N SER A 407 -52.53 12.40 -27.39
CA SER A 407 -51.91 13.56 -28.09
C SER A 407 -51.05 14.51 -27.23
N ASP A 408 -49.85 14.96 -27.62
CA ASP A 408 -49.40 15.38 -28.94
C ASP A 408 -47.87 15.23 -29.14
N SER A 409 -47.52 15.15 -30.42
CA SER A 409 -46.20 15.08 -31.04
C SER A 409 -45.28 16.25 -30.73
N PHE A 410 -43.97 16.00 -30.52
CA PHE A 410 -42.87 16.78 -31.11
C PHE A 410 -41.54 16.00 -31.04
N ASN A 411 -41.01 15.66 -32.21
CA ASN A 411 -39.59 15.36 -32.50
C ASN A 411 -39.17 16.47 -33.50
N PRO A 412 -37.89 16.93 -33.55
CA PRO A 412 -36.82 16.05 -34.02
C PRO A 412 -35.37 16.33 -33.56
N THR A 413 -34.55 15.29 -33.81
CA THR A 413 -33.14 15.30 -34.27
C THR A 413 -31.96 15.56 -33.30
N SER A 414 -31.22 14.46 -33.10
CA SER A 414 -29.81 14.34 -32.68
C SER A 414 -28.82 14.99 -33.64
N PRO A 415 -27.54 15.11 -33.22
CA PRO A 415 -26.53 14.33 -33.93
C PRO A 415 -25.59 13.54 -33.01
N LEU A 416 -25.28 12.33 -33.47
CA LEU A 416 -24.17 11.49 -33.07
C LEU A 416 -22.83 12.21 -33.30
N ASN A 417 -21.87 12.03 -32.39
CA ASN A 417 -20.50 11.81 -32.81
C ASN A 417 -19.74 10.94 -31.81
N LEU A 418 -19.26 9.83 -32.36
CA LEU A 418 -18.44 8.79 -31.74
C LEU A 418 -17.04 9.34 -31.46
N SER A 419 -16.50 9.03 -30.29
CA SER A 419 -15.08 9.15 -29.97
C SER A 419 -14.53 7.77 -29.55
N PRO A 420 -13.27 7.45 -29.88
CA PRO A 420 -12.82 6.08 -30.02
C PRO A 420 -12.41 5.46 -28.68
N LYS A 421 -12.77 4.19 -28.51
CA LYS A 421 -12.28 3.29 -27.47
C LYS A 421 -10.76 3.12 -27.61
N SER A 422 -9.99 3.42 -26.56
CA SER A 422 -8.61 2.96 -26.40
C SER A 422 -8.57 1.81 -25.40
N ASN A 423 -8.71 0.58 -25.91
CA ASN A 423 -8.20 -0.63 -25.26
C ASN A 423 -6.70 -0.69 -25.55
N ASN A 424 -5.86 -0.48 -24.54
CA ASN A 424 -4.43 -0.82 -24.61
C ASN A 424 -4.20 -2.02 -23.68
N GLU A 425 -4.30 -3.21 -24.25
CA GLU A 425 -3.60 -4.39 -23.75
C GLU A 425 -2.12 -4.28 -24.18
N GLU A 426 -1.23 -4.43 -23.22
CA GLU A 426 0.21 -4.50 -23.43
C GLU A 426 0.58 -5.83 -24.09
N GLN A 427 1.09 -5.79 -25.32
CA GLN A 427 1.90 -6.86 -25.89
C GLN A 427 3.10 -6.30 -26.66
N GLU A 428 4.19 -7.06 -26.57
CA GLU A 428 5.54 -6.78 -27.02
C GLU A 428 5.73 -6.83 -28.56
N SER A 429 6.71 -6.03 -29.01
CA SER A 429 7.63 -6.23 -30.15
C SER A 429 7.23 -5.94 -31.62
N GLU A 430 8.05 -5.05 -32.22
CA GLU A 430 8.63 -5.02 -33.59
C GLU A 430 7.92 -4.39 -34.82
N ILE A 431 8.66 -3.46 -35.47
CA ILE A 431 8.62 -3.01 -36.90
C ILE A 431 7.47 -2.03 -37.26
N SER A 432 7.57 -0.96 -38.06
CA SER A 432 8.54 -0.37 -39.00
C SER A 432 8.35 1.16 -39.07
N SER A 433 9.36 1.83 -39.64
CA SER A 433 9.47 3.25 -39.93
C SER A 433 8.40 3.85 -40.85
N SER A 434 7.98 5.08 -40.57
CA SER A 434 7.77 6.12 -41.59
C SER A 434 7.95 7.52 -40.98
N LYS A 435 8.59 8.38 -41.79
CA LYS A 435 8.97 9.76 -41.54
C LYS A 435 7.76 10.69 -41.72
N ASP A 436 7.77 11.83 -41.03
CA ASP A 436 7.61 13.20 -41.58
C ASP A 436 7.20 14.19 -40.46
N THR A 437 8.12 15.09 -40.08
CA THR A 437 8.23 16.53 -40.42
C THR A 437 7.41 17.45 -39.48
N THR A 438 8.11 18.11 -38.55
CA THR A 438 8.33 19.58 -38.44
C THR A 438 7.09 20.41 -38.09
N ASN A 439 7.08 21.03 -36.90
CA ASN A 439 7.35 22.48 -36.80
C ASN A 439 7.45 22.99 -35.34
N GLU A 440 8.40 23.90 -35.18
CA GLU A 440 8.69 24.78 -34.04
C GLU A 440 7.48 25.69 -33.73
N SER A 441 7.28 26.18 -32.50
CA SER A 441 7.76 27.51 -32.04
C SER A 441 7.38 27.65 -30.55
N LEU A 442 8.32 27.85 -29.63
CA LEU A 442 8.68 29.16 -29.02
C LEU A 442 7.50 29.99 -28.49
N ASN A 443 7.38 30.12 -27.16
CA ASN A 443 7.73 31.39 -26.50
C ASN A 443 7.69 31.32 -24.96
N ASN A 444 8.76 31.84 -24.38
CA ASN A 444 8.92 32.24 -22.99
C ASN A 444 7.99 33.42 -22.64
N LEU A 445 7.57 33.54 -21.38
CA LEU A 445 7.90 34.72 -20.59
C LEU A 445 7.71 34.49 -19.08
N SER A 446 8.77 34.86 -18.37
CA SER A 446 8.93 35.05 -16.92
C SER A 446 8.09 36.20 -16.37
N SER A 447 7.73 36.15 -15.07
CA SER A 447 8.27 37.06 -14.05
C SER A 447 7.57 36.87 -12.70
N ALA A 448 8.40 36.98 -11.65
CA ALA A 448 8.08 36.87 -10.24
C ALA A 448 7.75 38.24 -9.64
N VAL A 449 6.99 38.28 -8.53
CA VAL A 449 7.12 39.30 -7.47
C VAL A 449 6.73 38.71 -6.11
N ASN A 450 7.61 38.91 -5.12
CA ASN A 450 7.47 38.60 -3.69
C ASN A 450 6.58 39.61 -2.94
N HIS A 451 5.98 39.21 -1.82
CA HIS A 451 5.75 40.13 -0.71
C HIS A 451 5.73 39.40 0.65
N ASP A 452 6.70 39.75 1.50
CA ASP A 452 6.70 39.53 2.95
C ASP A 452 5.83 40.57 3.66
N CYS A 453 5.21 40.20 4.79
CA CYS A 453 4.91 41.08 5.93
C CYS A 453 4.72 40.27 7.22
N THR A 454 5.49 40.66 8.24
CA THR A 454 5.52 40.23 9.65
C THR A 454 4.42 40.90 10.50
N GLY A 455 4.01 40.26 11.60
CA GLY A 455 3.26 40.90 12.70
C GLY A 455 2.88 39.96 13.85
N ASP A 456 3.52 40.15 15.01
CA ASP A 456 3.22 39.53 16.31
C ASP A 456 1.90 40.05 16.94
N GLY A 457 1.27 39.24 17.80
CA GLY A 457 0.17 39.68 18.67
C GLY A 457 -0.52 38.59 19.50
N ASP A 458 -0.04 38.43 20.73
CA ASP A 458 -0.60 37.86 21.97
C ASP A 458 -1.90 37.01 22.03
N ASN A 459 -1.71 35.77 22.51
CA ASN A 459 -2.39 35.06 23.61
C ASN A 459 -3.86 35.35 23.98
N HIS A 460 -4.74 34.39 23.61
CA HIS A 460 -5.79 33.88 24.48
C HIS A 460 -6.06 32.40 24.18
N PHE A 461 -5.51 31.48 24.99
CA PHE A 461 -5.81 30.05 24.91
C PHE A 461 -7.17 29.74 25.54
N ILE A 462 -8.19 29.57 24.70
CA ILE A 462 -9.45 28.94 25.09
C ILE A 462 -9.25 27.43 24.97
N GLN A 463 -9.38 26.73 26.09
CA GLN A 463 -9.31 25.27 26.18
C GLN A 463 -10.58 24.68 25.54
N ILE A 464 -10.53 24.44 24.23
CA ILE A 464 -11.62 23.80 23.49
C ILE A 464 -11.34 22.29 23.51
N GLU A 465 -11.96 21.58 24.45
CA GLU A 465 -12.13 20.13 24.33
C GLU A 465 -12.78 19.84 22.98
N PRO A 466 -12.21 18.95 22.14
CA PRO A 466 -12.85 18.59 20.89
C PRO A 466 -14.20 17.95 21.22
N ASN A 467 -15.25 18.58 20.69
CA ASN A 467 -16.64 18.17 20.85
C ASN A 467 -16.81 16.76 20.25
N CYS A 468 -16.57 15.73 21.07
CA CYS A 468 -16.90 14.35 20.75
C CYS A 468 -18.40 14.31 20.52
N LYS A 469 -18.81 14.28 19.24
CA LYS A 469 -20.14 13.77 18.90
C LYS A 469 -20.25 12.39 19.53
N LYS A 470 -20.99 12.31 20.65
CA LYS A 470 -21.37 11.06 21.30
C LYS A 470 -22.27 10.30 20.35
N PHE A 471 -21.68 9.61 19.38
CA PHE A 471 -22.34 8.44 18.82
C PHE A 471 -22.42 7.42 19.95
N LYS A 472 -23.64 7.19 20.45
CA LYS A 472 -23.93 6.02 21.27
C LYS A 472 -23.33 4.81 20.56
N ARG A 473 -22.29 4.19 21.14
CA ARG A 473 -21.77 2.89 20.71
C ARG A 473 -22.94 1.91 20.72
N ARG A 474 -23.59 1.71 19.56
CA ARG A 474 -24.72 0.78 19.44
C ARG A 474 -24.28 -0.68 19.31
N ASN A 475 -23.00 -0.95 19.05
CA ASN A 475 -22.57 -2.28 18.61
C ASN A 475 -21.44 -2.90 19.46
N TYR A 476 -21.32 -2.54 20.75
CA TYR A 476 -20.43 -3.28 21.65
C TYR A 476 -20.77 -4.79 21.69
N SER A 477 -22.03 -5.15 21.41
CA SER A 477 -22.50 -6.53 21.35
C SER A 477 -21.94 -7.38 20.21
N ILE A 478 -21.30 -6.77 19.19
CA ILE A 478 -20.68 -7.53 18.09
C ILE A 478 -19.28 -8.02 18.50
N TYR A 479 -18.57 -7.26 19.34
CA TYR A 479 -17.25 -7.63 19.87
C TYR A 479 -17.31 -8.66 21.00
N SER A 480 -18.50 -8.96 21.52
CA SER A 480 -18.69 -9.86 22.67
C SER A 480 -19.09 -11.30 22.31
N ASN A 481 -19.27 -11.64 21.03
CA ASN A 481 -19.76 -12.95 20.61
C ASN A 481 -18.68 -13.88 20.01
N THR A 482 -17.41 -13.66 20.33
CA THR A 482 -16.28 -14.53 19.96
C THR A 482 -15.49 -15.02 21.19
N LEU A 483 -16.22 -15.45 22.23
CA LEU A 483 -15.68 -16.33 23.28
C LEU A 483 -16.18 -17.76 23.05
#